data_AF-A0A2H0QJX1-F1
#
_entry.id   AF-A0A2H0QJX1-F1
#
_cell.length_a   1.000
_cell.length_b   1.000
_cell.length_c   1.000
_cell.angle_alpha   90.00
_cell.angle_beta   90.00
_cell.angle_gamma   90.00
#
_symmetry.space_group_name_H-M   'P 1'
#
loop_
_entity.id
_entity.type
_entity.pdbx_description
1 polymer ?
#
loop_
_entity_poly.entity_id
_entity_poly.type
_entity_poly.pdbx_seq_one_letter_code
_entity_poly.pdbx_strand_id
1 'polypeptide(L)' 'MRKEMISKKCLLNAMRQGEKVKIERGSEVELIIKTGEKFKAILCDFTDDRLHTVLTLGILLSVPLHSLSNLYLV' A
#
# COMPACT_ATOMS: atom_id res chain seq x y z
N MET A 1 -28.32 12.55 -1.22
CA MET A 1 -27.42 11.88 -2.20
C MET A 1 -26.36 11.11 -1.41
N ARG A 2 -26.48 9.78 -1.30
CA ARG A 2 -25.43 8.94 -0.69
C ARG A 2 -24.30 8.88 -1.71
N LYS A 3 -23.11 9.41 -1.36
CA LYS A 3 -21.90 9.23 -2.17
C LYS A 3 -21.64 7.73 -2.25
N GLU A 4 -21.76 7.14 -3.42
CA GLU A 4 -21.25 5.79 -3.68
C GLU A 4 -19.74 5.82 -3.41
N MET A 5 -19.34 5.12 -2.36
CA MET A 5 -17.95 4.94 -2.00
C MET A 5 -17.38 3.94 -3.01
N ILE A 6 -16.73 4.44 -4.06
CA ILE A 6 -15.95 3.63 -4.99
C ILE A 6 -14.96 2.84 -4.15
N SER A 7 -15.22 1.55 -3.96
CA SER A 7 -14.39 0.67 -3.15
C SER A 7 -13.05 0.52 -3.86
N LYS A 8 -12.03 1.26 -3.41
CA LYS A 8 -10.66 1.13 -3.93
C LYS A 8 -10.24 -0.34 -3.80
N LYS A 9 -9.74 -0.94 -4.88
CA LYS A 9 -9.24 -2.33 -4.87
C LYS A 9 -8.07 -2.44 -3.88
N CYS A 10 -8.21 -3.28 -2.87
CA CYS A 10 -7.12 -3.57 -1.93
C CYS A 10 -6.06 -4.44 -2.62
N LEU A 11 -4.89 -3.86 -2.88
CA LEU A 11 -3.77 -4.49 -3.57
C LEU A 11 -3.22 -5.68 -2.77
N LEU A 12 -3.23 -5.57 -1.44
CA LEU A 12 -2.79 -6.64 -0.55
C LEU A 12 -3.67 -7.90 -0.67
N ASN A 13 -4.98 -7.72 -0.85
CA ASN A 13 -5.89 -8.87 -1.05
C ASN A 13 -5.66 -9.53 -2.41
N ALA A 14 -5.46 -8.74 -3.46
CA ALA A 14 -5.12 -9.26 -4.79
C ALA A 14 -3.81 -10.06 -4.76
N MET A 15 -2.76 -9.53 -4.11
CA MET A 15 -1.49 -10.24 -3.89
C MET A 15 -1.69 -11.57 -3.15
N ARG A 16 -2.49 -11.59 -2.08
CA ARG A 16 -2.80 -12.81 -1.31
C ARG A 16 -3.57 -13.87 -2.11
N GLN A 17 -4.34 -13.45 -3.10
CA GLN A 17 -5.08 -14.34 -4.00
C GLN A 17 -4.21 -14.83 -5.18
N GLY A 18 -2.92 -14.47 -5.22
CA GLY A 18 -2.01 -14.85 -6.29
C GLY A 18 -2.14 -13.98 -7.55
N GLU A 19 -2.87 -12.86 -7.49
CA GLU A 19 -2.91 -11.94 -8.62
C GLU A 19 -1.56 -11.25 -8.81
N LYS A 20 -1.14 -11.11 -10.06
CA LYS A 20 0.04 -10.33 -10.41
C LYS A 20 -0.30 -8.84 -10.36
N VAL A 21 -0.12 -8.23 -9.19
CA VAL A 21 -0.32 -6.79 -9.00
C VAL A 21 0.89 -6.04 -9.52
N LYS A 22 0.72 -5.25 -10.59
CA LYS A 22 1.76 -4.36 -11.11
C LYS A 22 1.56 -2.97 -10.53
N ILE A 23 2.48 -2.52 -9.68
CA ILE A 23 2.51 -1.15 -9.14
C ILE A 23 3.83 -0.54 -9.58
N GLU A 24 3.78 0.65 -10.17
CA GLU A 24 4.97 1.30 -10.71
C GLU A 24 5.73 2.04 -9.61
N ARG A 25 7.07 1.95 -9.65
CA ARG A 25 7.92 2.79 -8.81
C ARG A 25 7.56 4.27 -9.01
N GLY A 26 7.46 5.01 -7.92
CA GLY A 26 7.02 6.41 -7.94
C GLY A 26 5.50 6.57 -7.74
N SER A 27 4.72 5.49 -7.77
CA SER A 27 3.29 5.55 -7.48
C SER A 27 3.02 5.94 -6.04
N GLU A 28 2.04 6.81 -5.80
CA GLU A 28 1.56 7.08 -4.45
C GLU A 28 0.67 5.93 -3.97
N VAL A 29 0.98 5.42 -2.78
CA VAL A 29 0.24 4.35 -2.12
C VAL A 29 -0.25 4.80 -0.74
N GLU A 30 -1.44 4.34 -0.39
CA GLU A 30 -1.95 4.42 0.98
C GLU A 30 -1.82 3.05 1.62
N LEU A 31 -1.05 2.97 2.71
CA LEU A 31 -0.88 1.76 3.50
C LEU A 31 -1.56 1.94 4.86
N ILE A 32 -2.23 0.89 5.31
CA ILE A 32 -2.86 0.81 6.63
C ILE A 32 -2.20 -0.35 7.36
N ILE A 33 -1.62 -0.08 8.53
CA ILE A 33 -1.03 -1.12 9.38
C ILE A 33 -2.11 -1.72 10.29
N LYS A 34 -1.87 -2.94 10.78
CA LYS A 34 -2.85 -3.68 11.62
C LYS A 34 -3.30 -2.95 12.88
N THR A 35 -2.49 -2.04 13.41
CA THR A 35 -2.82 -1.18 14.56
C THR A 35 -3.74 0.00 14.19
N GLY A 36 -4.01 0.20 12.90
CA GLY A 36 -5.00 1.14 12.38
C GLY A 36 -4.41 2.44 11.81
N GLU A 37 -3.12 2.70 12.03
CA GLU A 37 -2.44 3.87 11.48
C GLU A 37 -2.36 3.80 9.96
N LYS A 38 -2.46 4.98 9.35
CA LYS A 38 -2.50 5.15 7.90
C LYS A 38 -1.36 6.04 7.46
N PHE A 39 -0.69 5.66 6.38
CA PHE A 39 0.39 6.43 5.79
C PHE A 39 0.17 6.56 4.29
N LYS A 40 0.45 7.76 3.77
CA LYS A 40 0.61 7.98 2.33
C LYS A 40 2.09 8.10 2.03
N ALA A 41 2.54 7.34 1.05
CA ALA A 41 3.95 7.26 0.72
C ALA A 41 4.14 6.97 -0.77
N ILE A 42 5.31 7.28 -1.28
CA ILE A 42 5.70 6.95 -2.64
C ILE A 42 6.33 5.56 -2.65
N LEU A 43 5.83 4.67 -3.49
CA LEU A 43 6.38 3.33 -3.67
C LEU A 43 7.79 3.40 -4.28
N CYS A 44 8.75 2.73 -3.64
CA CYS A 44 10.06 2.49 -4.21
C CYS A 44 10.12 1.14 -4.93
N ASP A 45 9.79 0.07 -4.21
CA ASP A 45 9.73 -1.31 -4.71
C ASP A 45 8.99 -2.25 -3.74
N PHE A 46 8.87 -3.51 -4.17
CA PHE A 46 8.45 -4.64 -3.36
C PHE A 46 9.48 -5.74 -3.48
N THR A 47 10.12 -6.08 -2.36
CA THR A 47 11.15 -7.12 -2.30
C THR A 47 11.07 -7.81 -0.95
N ASP A 48 11.37 -9.11 -0.90
CA ASP A 48 11.52 -9.88 0.33
C ASP A 48 10.33 -9.78 1.31
N ASP A 49 9.09 -9.83 0.78
CA ASP A 49 7.84 -9.67 1.57
C ASP A 49 7.73 -8.31 2.30
N ARG A 50 8.38 -7.27 1.76
CA ARG A 50 8.35 -5.91 2.29
C ARG A 50 7.93 -4.91 1.22
N LEU A 51 7.20 -3.91 1.69
CA LEU A 51 6.84 -2.71 0.96
C LEU A 51 7.85 -1.62 1.31
N HIS A 52 8.63 -1.17 0.34
CA HIS A 52 9.57 -0.06 0.53
C HIS A 52 8.99 1.22 -0.04
N THR A 53 8.97 2.27 0.78
CA THR A 53 8.37 3.55 0.42
C THR A 53 9.18 4.73 0.95
N VAL A 54 8.88 5.91 0.42
CA VAL A 54 9.37 7.19 0.93
C VAL A 54 8.17 8.05 1.35
N LEU A 55 8.18 8.52 2.59
CA LEU A 55 7.21 9.51 3.10
C LEU A 55 7.56 10.91 2.61
N THR A 56 6.61 11.85 2.66
CA THR A 56 6.77 13.25 2.21
C THR A 56 7.99 13.97 2.80
N LEU A 57 8.48 13.55 3.96
CA LEU A 57 9.67 14.10 4.63
C LEU A 57 11.01 13.47 4.18
N GLY A 58 11.01 12.64 3.13
CA GLY A 58 12.20 11.90 2.68
C GLY A 58 12.57 10.72 3.58
N ILE A 59 11.70 10.34 4.51
CA ILE A 59 11.91 9.21 5.40
C ILE A 59 11.65 7.92 4.63
N LEU A 60 12.66 7.05 4.58
CA LEU A 60 12.52 5.69 4.06
C LEU A 60 11.76 4.83 5.06
N LEU A 61 10.67 4.24 4.60
CA LEU A 61 9.83 3.34 5.39
C LEU A 61 9.74 1.99 4.68
N SER A 62 10.27 0.95 5.33
CA SER A 62 10.17 -0.43 4.87
C SER A 62 9.28 -1.22 5.81
N VAL A 63 8.11 -1.65 5.33
CA VAL A 63 7.07 -2.30 6.14
C VAL A 63 6.88 -3.75 5.67
N PRO A 64 6.88 -4.74 6.57
CA PRO A 64 6.51 -6.10 6.19
C PRO A 64 5.07 -6.18 5.66
N LEU A 65 4.82 -6.92 4.58
CA LEU A 65 3.46 -7.05 4.03
C LEU A 65 2.49 -7.70 5.03
N HIS A 66 2.98 -8.62 5.86
CA HIS A 66 2.17 -9.26 6.91
C HIS A 66 1.75 -8.30 8.04
N SER A 67 2.40 -7.14 8.22
CA SER A 67 1.97 -6.14 9.20
C SER A 67 0.94 -5.15 8.63
N LEU A 68 0.71 -5.17 7.31
CA LEU A 68 -0.33 -4.39 6.66
C LEU A 68 -1.70 -5.05 6.82
N SER A 69 -2.72 -4.23 7.10
CA SER A 69 -4.12 -4.63 6.95
C SER A 69 -4.61 -4.37 5.53
N ASN A 70 -4.23 -3.23 4.95
CA ASN A 70 -4.66 -2.80 3.62
C ASN A 70 -3.55 -2.04 2.89
N LEU A 71 -3.60 -2.09 1.58
CA LEU A 71 -2.73 -1.35 0.68
C LEU A 71 -3.53 -0.91 -0.54
N TYR A 72 -3.48 0.37 -0.87
CA TYR A 72 -4.24 0.97 -1.96
C TYR A 72 -3.33 1.84 -2.83
N LEU A 73 -3.67 1.92 -4.11
CA LEU A 73 -3.18 2.98 -4.99
C LEU A 73 -3.98 4.25 -4.69
N VAL A 74 -3.30 5.40 -4.58
CA VAL A 74 -3.97 6.70 -4.33
C VAL A 74 -4.69 7.18 -5.57
#